data_AF-A0A2V5M9N8-F1
#
_entry.id   AF-A0A2V5M9N8-F1
#
_cell.length_a   1.000
_cell.length_b   1.000
_cell.length_c   1.000
_cell.angle_alpha   90.00
_cell.angle_beta   90.00
_cell.angle_gamma   90.00
#
_symmetry.space_group_name_H-M   'P 1'
#
loop_
_entity.id
_entity.type
_entity.pdbx_description
1 polymer ?
#
loop_
_entity_poly.entity_id
_entity_poly.type
_entity_poly.pdbx_seq_one_letter_code
_entity_poly.pdbx_strand_id
1 'polypeptide(L)' 'MSDSAKKKTPLYQEHVRLKARMVPFSGWLMPVQYTSIVDEHQTVREAVGMFDISHMGQFIV' A
#
# COMPACT_ATOMS: atom_id res chain seq x y z
N MET A 1 -4.62 -17.07 -16.05
CA MET A 1 -4.64 -16.19 -14.86
C MET A 1 -5.33 -14.91 -15.28
N SER A 2 -6.56 -14.67 -14.79
CA SER A 2 -7.40 -13.55 -15.23
C SER A 2 -6.74 -12.22 -14.84
N ASP A 3 -6.39 -11.44 -15.86
CA ASP A 3 -5.81 -10.10 -15.78
C ASP A 3 -6.91 -9.07 -15.46
N SER A 4 -7.67 -9.37 -14.40
CA SER A 4 -8.72 -8.50 -13.88
C SER A 4 -8.10 -7.19 -13.43
N ALA A 5 -8.66 -6.07 -13.90
CA ALA A 5 -8.26 -4.73 -13.52
C ALA A 5 -8.22 -4.60 -11.98
N LYS A 6 -7.01 -4.62 -11.41
CA LYS A 6 -6.79 -4.58 -9.97
C LYS A 6 -7.22 -3.21 -9.45
N LYS A 7 -8.06 -3.21 -8.41
CA LYS A 7 -8.58 -1.99 -7.79
C LYS A 7 -7.44 -1.11 -7.29
N LYS A 8 -7.64 0.21 -7.27
CA LYS A 8 -6.63 1.20 -6.86
C LYS A 8 -7.15 2.01 -5.68
N THR A 9 -6.29 2.28 -4.70
CA THR A 9 -6.63 3.20 -3.60
C THR A 9 -6.62 4.64 -4.09
N PRO A 10 -7.24 5.58 -3.35
CA PRO A 10 -7.16 7.01 -3.68
C PRO A 10 -5.73 7.54 -3.77
N LEU A 11 -4.79 6.93 -3.04
CA LEU A 11 -3.38 7.31 -3.01
C LEU A 11 -2.51 6.58 -4.05
N TYR A 12 -3.11 5.82 -4.98
CA TYR A 12 -2.36 5.04 -5.97
C TYR A 12 -1.32 5.86 -6.76
N GLN A 13 -1.70 7.04 -7.24
CA GLN A 13 -0.78 7.89 -8.00
C GLN A 13 0.41 8.38 -7.15
N GLU A 14 0.16 8.61 -5.86
CA GLU A 14 1.19 9.01 -4.92
C GLU A 14 2.19 7.86 -4.67
N HIS A 15 1.70 6.62 -4.54
CA HIS A 15 2.56 5.44 -4.43
C HIS A 15 3.45 5.25 -5.66
N VAL A 16 2.89 5.44 -6.86
CA VAL A 16 3.66 5.39 -8.12
C VAL A 16 4.69 6.51 -8.18
N ARG A 17 4.31 7.74 -7.81
CA ARG A 17 5.22 8.91 -7.77
C ARG A 17 6.40 8.68 -6.82
N LEU A 18 6.14 8.06 -5.67
CA LEU A 18 7.15 7.68 -4.67
C LEU A 18 7.94 6.41 -5.03
N LYS A 19 7.71 5.82 -6.22
CA LYS A 19 8.38 4.60 -6.71
C LYS A 19 8.20 3.39 -5.78
N ALA A 20 7.05 3.32 -5.10
CA ALA A 20 6.72 2.16 -4.28
C ALA A 20 6.69 0.89 -5.13
N ARG A 21 7.09 -0.24 -4.54
CA ARG A 21 6.92 -1.55 -5.16
C ARG A 21 5.45 -1.94 -5.11
N MET A 22 4.75 -1.75 -6.22
CA MET A 22 3.32 -2.07 -6.33
C MET A 22 3.10 -3.56 -6.60
N VAL A 23 2.25 -4.20 -5.80
CA VAL A 23 1.92 -5.63 -5.92
C VAL A 23 0.42 -5.88 -5.91
N PRO A 24 -0.07 -6.96 -6.56
CA PRO A 24 -1.42 -7.43 -6.34
C PRO A 24 -1.58 -7.95 -4.91
N PHE A 25 -2.52 -7.38 -4.15
CA PHE A 25 -2.87 -7.83 -2.81
C PHE A 25 -4.38 -7.75 -2.60
N SER A 26 -5.04 -8.88 -2.32
CA SER A 26 -6.49 -8.95 -2.08
C SER A 26 -7.36 -8.29 -3.17
N GLY A 27 -6.92 -8.36 -4.43
CA GLY A 27 -7.62 -7.71 -5.56
C GLY A 27 -7.35 -6.21 -5.75
N TRP A 28 -6.44 -5.63 -4.95
CA TRP A 28 -5.97 -4.25 -5.06
C TRP A 28 -4.51 -4.18 -5.54
N LEU A 29 -4.11 -3.03 -6.11
CA LEU A 29 -2.70 -2.66 -6.27
C LEU A 29 -2.25 -1.88 -5.04
N MET A 30 -1.38 -2.49 -4.25
CA MET A 30 -0.90 -1.92 -2.98
C MET A 30 0.62 -1.73 -2.99
N PRO A 31 1.15 -0.70 -2.32
CA PRO A 31 2.58 -0.55 -2.08
C PRO A 31 3.04 -1.57 -1.02
N VAL A 32 3.99 -2.46 -1.36
CA VAL A 32 4.56 -3.41 -0.38
C VAL A 32 5.77 -2.84 0.38
N GLN A 33 6.51 -1.93 -0.26
CA GLN A 33 7.64 -1.20 0.32
C GLN A 33 7.99 0.01 -0.57
N TYR A 34 8.62 1.02 0.01
CA TYR A 34 9.17 2.23 -0.62
C TYR A 34 10.71 2.25 -0.55
N THR A 35 11.30 1.84 0.58
CA THR A 35 12.75 1.74 0.76
C THR A 35 13.14 0.27 0.95
N SER A 36 13.04 -0.25 2.17
CA SER A 36 13.19 -1.66 2.51
C SER A 36 12.26 -2.03 3.66
N ILE A 37 11.84 -3.29 3.71
CA ILE A 37 10.95 -3.78 4.77
C ILE A 37 11.56 -3.56 6.17
N VAL A 38 12.88 -3.76 6.33
CA VAL A 38 13.56 -3.60 7.62
C VAL A 38 13.64 -2.13 8.01
N ASP A 39 14.00 -1.26 7.07
CA ASP A 39 14.10 0.20 7.29
C ASP A 39 12.74 0.81 7.65
N GLU A 40 11.69 0.45 6.91
CA GLU A 40 10.32 0.90 7.20
C GLU A 40 9.82 0.36 8.55
N HIS A 41 10.16 -0.89 8.89
CA HIS A 41 9.86 -1.46 10.20
C HIS A 41 10.55 -0.70 11.34
N GLN A 42 11.86 -0.45 11.22
CA GLN A 42 12.63 0.31 12.21
C GLN A 42 12.09 1.73 12.35
N THR A 43 11.78 2.40 11.25
CA THR A 43 11.19 3.75 11.24
C THR A 43 9.88 3.82 12.04
N VAL A 44 9.01 2.81 11.93
CA VAL A 44 7.77 2.73 12.72
C VAL A 44 8.06 2.49 14.21
N ARG A 45 9.10 1.72 14.54
CA ARG A 45 9.47 1.39 15.93
C ARG A 45 10.13 2.55 16.65
N GLU A 46 10.94 3.31 15.93
CA GLU A 46 11.83 4.31 16.50
C GLU A 46 11.33 5.75 16.27
N ALA A 47 10.42 5.95 15.31
CA ALA A 47 9.89 7.26 14.94
C ALA A 47 8.40 7.19 14.54
N VAL A 48 8.07 7.46 13.27
CA VAL A 48 6.69 7.51 12.76
C VAL A 48 6.63 6.86 11.38
N GLY A 49 5.64 5.99 11.18
CA GLY A 49 5.33 5.41 9.87
C GLY A 49 3.93 5.80 9.39
N MET A 50 3.76 5.88 8.07
CA MET A 50 2.49 6.16 7.42
C MET A 50 2.08 4.97 6.55
N PHE A 51 0.82 4.54 6.66
CA PHE A 51 0.28 3.38 5.96
C PHE A 51 -0.99 3.77 5.19
N ASP A 52 -1.08 3.36 3.92
CA ASP A 52 -2.34 3.42 3.16
C ASP A 52 -3.19 2.17 3.42
N ILE A 53 -4.16 2.30 4.32
CA ILE A 53 -5.13 1.24 4.64
C ILE A 53 -6.47 1.42 3.93
N SER A 54 -6.56 2.27 2.90
CA SER A 54 -7.81 2.63 2.24
C SER A 54 -8.50 1.47 1.50
N HIS A 55 -7.79 0.35 1.32
CA HIS A 55 -8.35 -0.89 0.77
C HIS A 55 -9.22 -1.67 1.78
N MET A 56 -9.17 -1.32 3.06
CA MET A 56 -9.96 -1.95 4.11
C MET A 56 -11.43 -1.56 4.00
N GLY A 57 -12.32 -2.53 4.24
CA GLY A 57 -13.76 -2.29 4.29
C GLY A 57 -14.14 -1.47 5.53
N GLN A 58 -15.04 -0.51 5.35
CA GLN A 58 -15.68 0.25 6.42
C GLN A 58 -17.16 -0.11 6.44
N PHE A 59 -17.70 -0.38 7.63
CA PHE A 59 -19.10 -0.74 7.83
C PHE A 59 -19.71 0.25 8.84
N ILE A 60 -20.88 0.78 8.52
CA ILE A 60 -21.66 1.63 9.41
C ILE A 60 -22.94 0.85 9.73
N VAL A 61 -23.22 0.66 11.01
CA VAL A 61 -24.36 -0.11 11.54
C VAL A 61 -25.17 0.79 12.45
#